data_AF-A0AAD2FM03-F1
#
_entry.id   AF-A0AAD2FM03-F1
#
_cell.length_a   1.000
_cell.length_b   1.000
_cell.length_c   1.000
_cell.angle_alpha   90.00
_cell.angle_beta   90.00
_cell.angle_gamma   90.00
#
_symmetry.space_group_name_H-M   'P 1'
#
loop_
_entity.id
_entity.type
_entity.pdbx_description
1 polymer ?
#
loop_
_entity_poly.entity_id
_entity_poly.type
_entity_poly.pdbx_seq_one_letter_code
_entity_poly.pdbx_strand_id
1 'polypeptide(L)'
;MPHSSGEKRGSSSSSNDHENENQKRQRLKEAALARKQAEAEREMQSTPERPLATNTTVTPPSVPTEEYNPAGVDSQLWKSAGIRKALQDEQEADAGADAMEQEADAGETTVPCPEPPAPQAPNGATADPQYLPKEEQLEILRRSATKEMIHMNLNKFVGKRIFPNAKFPLSELHNKAVCKLAVGSEVVRLDQGVDPEVFAEEYHKSVKERMAALRLNCHNAARSKFLNDLKLDKVPSDSLVVDLLEKNTDAAVGYRSCGQGYRDYLTKDGTKVLQARTGQYQSFHYLVKRIMPSINCTNTKFDVRKQEETISNIFTVSDEAFALVLLENYESRWRKQHEDPKSARLRGKEHAAISKEFNAKFTSSDDGLKLKSSGWSRQGIESYNEKLSSIGKLRRQSRTGAALEEYELWKMRGGADIYVKGTVPPTANERQIPIAEGSLAVLPEALESMFAEV
;
A
#
# COMPACT_ATOMS: atom_id res chain seq x y z
N MET A 1 69.94 -32.69 15.18
CA MET A 1 68.64 -32.05 14.92
C MET A 1 67.59 -32.76 15.75
N PRO A 2 67.12 -32.20 16.89
CA PRO A 2 66.19 -32.90 17.77
C PRO A 2 64.73 -32.68 17.34
N HIS A 3 63.91 -33.73 17.47
CA HIS A 3 62.47 -33.73 17.27
C HIS A 3 61.76 -33.04 18.43
N SER A 4 60.94 -32.03 18.13
CA SER A 4 60.04 -31.38 19.08
C SER A 4 58.64 -32.00 18.95
N SER A 5 58.24 -32.69 20.00
CA SER A 5 56.90 -33.26 20.21
C SER A 5 55.92 -32.16 20.61
N GLY A 6 54.96 -31.86 19.73
CA GLY A 6 53.88 -30.90 19.98
C GLY A 6 52.76 -31.51 20.86
N GLU A 7 52.59 -30.97 22.06
CA GLU A 7 51.48 -31.25 22.95
C GLU A 7 50.16 -30.63 22.45
N LYS A 8 49.11 -31.46 22.35
CA LYS A 8 47.73 -31.02 22.15
C LYS A 8 47.18 -30.48 23.48
N ARG A 9 46.97 -29.16 23.59
CA ARG A 9 46.16 -28.56 24.67
C ARG A 9 44.68 -28.64 24.31
N GLY A 10 43.92 -29.36 25.14
CA GLY A 10 42.46 -29.44 25.06
C GLY A 10 41.79 -28.15 25.52
N SER A 11 40.81 -27.69 24.74
CA SER A 11 39.95 -26.56 25.08
C SER A 11 38.72 -27.05 25.83
N SER A 12 38.71 -26.88 27.15
CA SER A 12 37.56 -27.11 28.03
C SER A 12 37.22 -25.81 28.76
N SER A 13 36.43 -24.95 28.12
CA SER A 13 35.90 -23.71 28.72
C SER A 13 34.73 -23.17 27.88
N SER A 14 33.51 -23.71 28.07
CA SER A 14 32.30 -23.17 27.42
C SER A 14 30.98 -23.47 28.16
N SER A 15 31.02 -23.74 29.48
CA SER A 15 29.81 -24.07 30.25
C SER A 15 29.38 -22.99 31.24
N ASN A 16 30.28 -22.13 31.73
CA ASN A 16 29.96 -21.17 32.80
C ASN A 16 29.34 -19.85 32.30
N ASP A 17 29.46 -19.52 31.03
CA ASP A 17 28.95 -18.24 30.51
C ASP A 17 27.43 -18.24 30.31
N HIS A 18 26.82 -19.40 30.05
CA HIS A 18 25.36 -19.51 29.90
C HIS A 18 24.59 -19.45 31.22
N GLU A 19 25.19 -19.94 32.32
CA GLU A 19 24.55 -19.89 33.63
C GLU A 19 24.48 -18.45 34.17
N ASN A 20 25.50 -17.65 33.88
CA ASN A 20 25.57 -16.23 34.25
C ASN A 20 24.52 -15.38 33.49
N GLU A 21 24.26 -15.68 32.21
CA GLU A 21 23.29 -14.94 31.42
C GLU A 21 21.83 -15.18 31.89
N ASN A 22 21.51 -16.42 32.29
CA ASN A 22 20.18 -16.74 32.81
C ASN A 22 19.91 -16.08 34.17
N GLN A 23 20.89 -16.08 35.08
CA GLN A 23 20.75 -15.36 36.36
C GLN A 23 20.55 -13.85 36.15
N LYS A 24 21.26 -13.25 35.18
CA LYS A 24 21.10 -11.84 34.82
C LYS A 24 19.69 -11.53 34.28
N ARG A 25 19.12 -12.40 33.45
CA ARG A 25 17.75 -12.26 32.94
C ARG A 25 16.71 -12.38 34.04
N GLN A 26 16.94 -13.25 35.03
CA GLN A 26 16.04 -13.42 36.17
C GLN A 26 16.00 -12.17 37.06
N ARG A 27 17.17 -11.61 37.41
CA ARG A 27 17.26 -10.36 38.19
C ARG A 27 16.59 -9.17 37.51
N LEU A 28 16.68 -9.08 36.17
CA LEU A 28 16.00 -8.03 35.41
C LEU A 28 14.47 -8.17 35.44
N LYS A 29 13.94 -9.41 35.41
CA LYS A 29 12.50 -9.66 35.54
C LYS A 29 11.98 -9.29 36.93
N GLU A 30 12.71 -9.68 37.98
CA GLU A 30 12.34 -9.36 39.37
C GLU A 30 12.35 -7.84 39.62
N ALA A 31 13.37 -7.13 39.13
CA ALA A 31 13.45 -5.68 39.26
C ALA A 31 12.31 -4.94 38.51
N ALA A 32 11.90 -5.46 37.35
CA ALA A 32 10.78 -4.89 36.59
C ALA A 32 9.43 -5.12 37.31
N LEU A 33 9.25 -6.28 37.95
CA LEU A 33 8.05 -6.58 38.73
C LEU A 33 7.96 -5.69 39.98
N ALA A 34 9.06 -5.52 40.71
CA ALA A 34 9.12 -4.65 41.89
C ALA A 34 8.78 -3.19 41.56
N ARG A 35 9.22 -2.68 40.40
CA ARG A 35 8.86 -1.33 39.94
C ARG A 35 7.36 -1.17 39.67
N LYS A 36 6.73 -2.17 39.04
CA LYS A 36 5.28 -2.15 38.80
C LYS A 36 4.49 -2.17 40.10
N GLN A 37 4.94 -2.93 41.09
CA GLN A 37 4.30 -2.97 42.40
C GLN A 37 4.40 -1.62 43.12
N ALA A 38 5.59 -1.00 43.12
CA ALA A 38 5.79 0.32 43.71
C ALA A 38 4.97 1.42 43.02
N GLU A 39 4.78 1.34 41.71
CA GLU A 39 3.94 2.30 40.95
C GLU A 39 2.46 2.14 41.30
N ALA A 40 1.96 0.90 41.40
CA ALA A 40 0.60 0.61 41.83
C ALA A 40 0.32 1.07 43.27
N GLU A 41 1.28 0.90 44.19
CA GLU A 41 1.18 1.42 45.55
C GLU A 41 1.13 2.95 45.59
N ARG A 42 1.89 3.61 44.72
CA ARG A 42 1.91 5.07 44.63
C ARG A 42 0.60 5.64 44.07
N GLU A 43 -0.01 4.96 43.11
CA GLU A 43 -1.33 5.32 42.59
C GLU A 43 -2.42 5.16 43.66
N MET A 44 -2.37 4.08 44.46
CA MET A 44 -3.33 3.88 45.55
C MET A 44 -3.22 4.96 46.65
N GLN A 45 -2.03 5.52 46.88
CA GLN A 45 -1.82 6.59 47.86
C GLN A 45 -2.14 8.00 47.33
N SER A 46 -2.37 8.15 46.02
CA SER A 46 -2.57 9.44 45.36
C SER A 46 -4.04 9.71 45.00
N THR A 47 -4.97 9.50 45.95
CA THR A 47 -6.35 9.98 45.80
C THR A 47 -6.51 11.29 46.57
N PRO A 48 -6.45 12.47 45.93
CA PRO A 48 -6.69 13.73 46.62
C PRO A 48 -8.18 13.87 46.97
N GLU A 49 -8.47 14.16 48.24
CA GLU A 49 -9.78 14.60 48.69
C GLU A 49 -10.20 15.87 47.93
N ARG A 50 -11.35 15.78 47.26
CA ARG A 50 -11.91 16.84 46.43
C ARG A 50 -12.64 17.85 47.34
N PRO A 51 -12.24 19.13 47.40
CA PRO A 51 -13.00 20.12 48.15
C PRO A 51 -14.31 20.45 47.42
N LEU A 52 -15.40 20.51 48.19
CA LEU A 52 -16.72 20.97 47.78
C LEU A 52 -16.66 22.45 47.34
N ALA A 53 -16.91 22.71 46.05
CA ALA A 53 -17.05 24.05 45.51
C ALA A 53 -18.52 24.49 45.50
N THR A 54 -18.74 25.70 46.00
CA THR A 54 -20.00 26.42 46.06
C THR A 54 -20.44 26.97 44.70
N ASN A 55 -21.77 27.04 44.51
CA ASN A 55 -22.44 27.52 43.31
C ASN A 55 -22.16 29.00 43.01
N THR A 56 -21.73 29.30 41.80
CA THR A 56 -21.82 30.65 41.21
C THR A 56 -22.41 30.56 39.80
N THR A 57 -23.57 31.19 39.64
CA THR A 57 -24.33 31.35 38.40
C THR A 57 -23.56 32.22 37.41
N VAL A 58 -23.35 31.74 36.17
CA VAL A 58 -22.80 32.52 35.06
C VAL A 58 -23.69 32.38 33.83
N THR A 59 -24.09 33.55 33.31
CA THR A 59 -24.95 33.79 32.13
C THR A 59 -24.26 33.36 30.83
N PRO A 60 -24.97 32.80 29.83
CA PRO A 60 -24.37 32.32 28.58
C PRO A 60 -24.14 33.45 27.56
N PRO A 61 -23.05 33.40 26.75
CA PRO A 61 -22.86 34.29 25.62
C PRO A 61 -23.48 33.75 24.32
N SER A 62 -23.90 34.70 23.48
CA SER A 62 -24.59 34.57 22.21
C SER A 62 -23.75 33.87 21.12
N VAL A 63 -24.39 32.99 20.35
CA VAL A 63 -23.84 32.27 19.19
C VAL A 63 -23.91 33.17 17.94
N PRO A 64 -22.84 33.29 17.13
CA PRO A 64 -22.90 33.93 15.82
C PRO A 64 -23.35 32.93 14.74
N THR A 65 -24.27 33.38 13.90
CA THR A 65 -24.84 32.68 12.75
C THR A 65 -23.82 32.58 11.61
N GLU A 66 -23.46 31.36 11.20
CA GLU A 66 -22.63 31.12 10.01
C GLU A 66 -23.49 31.12 8.73
N GLU A 67 -23.04 31.90 7.74
CA GLU A 67 -23.59 31.99 6.39
C GLU A 67 -23.38 30.69 5.59
N TYR A 68 -24.49 30.21 5.02
CA TYR A 68 -24.55 29.07 4.10
C TYR A 68 -24.00 29.47 2.71
N ASN A 69 -22.94 28.78 2.26
CA ASN A 69 -22.35 28.97 0.93
C ASN A 69 -22.83 27.88 -0.06
N PRO A 70 -23.64 28.20 -1.09
CA PRO A 70 -24.26 27.21 -1.99
C PRO A 70 -23.33 26.65 -3.09
N ALA A 71 -22.04 26.96 -3.12
CA ALA A 71 -21.12 26.51 -4.18
C ALA A 71 -20.79 24.99 -4.17
N GLY A 72 -21.32 24.21 -3.22
CA GLY A 72 -21.06 22.78 -3.08
C GLY A 72 -21.99 21.83 -3.85
N VAL A 73 -23.10 22.33 -4.41
CA VAL A 73 -24.17 21.45 -4.94
C VAL A 73 -23.96 21.10 -6.42
N ASP A 74 -23.30 21.97 -7.20
CA ASP A 74 -23.10 21.72 -8.63
C ASP A 74 -22.07 20.60 -8.92
N SER A 75 -21.18 20.26 -7.98
CA SER A 75 -20.18 19.19 -8.16
C SER A 75 -20.78 17.77 -8.08
N GLN A 76 -21.97 17.61 -7.50
CA GLN A 76 -22.64 16.30 -7.41
C GLN A 76 -23.48 15.97 -8.65
N LEU A 77 -23.98 16.99 -9.37
CA LEU A 77 -24.84 16.79 -10.54
C LEU A 77 -24.09 16.20 -11.76
N TRP A 78 -22.83 16.58 -11.98
CA TRP A 78 -22.00 16.06 -13.09
C TRP A 78 -21.60 14.58 -12.91
N LYS A 79 -21.55 14.06 -11.67
CA LYS A 79 -21.20 12.67 -11.40
C LYS A 79 -22.34 11.69 -11.74
N SER A 80 -23.60 12.14 -11.64
CA SER A 80 -24.77 11.30 -11.97
C SER A 80 -25.05 11.16 -13.48
N ALA A 81 -24.56 12.09 -14.30
CA ALA A 81 -24.72 12.06 -15.76
C ALA A 81 -23.75 11.08 -16.44
N GLY A 82 -22.54 10.91 -15.89
CA GLY A 82 -21.57 9.92 -16.37
C GLY A 82 -22.00 8.47 -16.11
N ILE A 83 -22.64 8.22 -14.96
CA ILE A 83 -23.13 6.89 -14.55
C ILE A 83 -24.28 6.41 -15.45
N ARG A 84 -25.20 7.31 -15.82
CA ARG A 84 -26.30 6.98 -16.74
C ARG A 84 -25.82 6.67 -18.16
N LYS A 85 -24.77 7.32 -18.62
CA LYS A 85 -24.19 7.05 -19.94
C LYS A 85 -23.45 5.71 -19.97
N ALA A 86 -22.71 5.37 -18.93
CA ALA A 86 -22.03 4.07 -18.81
C ALA A 86 -23.02 2.89 -18.78
N LEU A 87 -24.12 3.00 -18.02
CA LEU A 87 -25.17 1.98 -17.98
C LEU A 87 -25.94 1.83 -19.31
N GLN A 88 -26.06 2.93 -20.07
CA GLN A 88 -26.72 2.92 -21.38
C GLN A 88 -25.81 2.31 -22.45
N ASP A 89 -24.51 2.63 -22.42
CA ASP A 89 -23.49 2.03 -23.31
C ASP A 89 -23.33 0.51 -23.03
N GLU A 90 -23.55 0.05 -21.79
CA GLU A 90 -23.53 -1.37 -21.39
C GLU A 90 -24.78 -2.14 -21.87
N GLN A 91 -25.97 -1.51 -21.80
CA GLN A 91 -27.21 -2.10 -22.38
C GLN A 91 -27.19 -2.15 -23.91
N GLU A 92 -26.54 -1.19 -24.58
CA GLU A 92 -26.40 -1.18 -26.03
C GLU A 92 -25.31 -2.16 -26.52
N ALA A 93 -24.28 -2.42 -25.71
CA ALA A 93 -23.26 -3.44 -25.99
C ALA A 93 -23.79 -4.88 -25.88
N ASP A 94 -24.64 -5.17 -24.90
CA ASP A 94 -25.31 -6.48 -24.78
C ASP A 94 -26.38 -6.70 -25.86
N ALA A 95 -27.07 -5.64 -26.30
CA ALA A 95 -28.02 -5.75 -27.42
C ALA A 95 -27.34 -5.89 -28.79
N GLY A 96 -26.08 -5.47 -28.92
CA GLY A 96 -25.30 -5.55 -30.16
C GLY A 96 -24.62 -6.91 -30.39
N ALA A 97 -24.43 -7.71 -29.35
CA ALA A 97 -23.77 -9.02 -29.44
C ALA A 97 -24.66 -10.12 -30.03
N ASP A 98 -25.99 -10.01 -29.93
CA ASP A 98 -26.96 -10.97 -30.48
C ASP A 98 -27.35 -10.69 -31.95
N ALA A 99 -26.82 -9.63 -32.57
CA ALA A 99 -27.20 -9.21 -33.93
C ALA A 99 -26.15 -9.53 -35.02
N MET A 100 -25.04 -10.20 -34.68
CA MET A 100 -23.93 -10.46 -35.62
C MET A 100 -23.57 -11.95 -35.77
N GLU A 101 -24.58 -12.82 -35.85
CA GLU A 101 -24.44 -14.15 -36.46
C GLU A 101 -25.65 -14.46 -37.34
N GLN A 102 -25.65 -13.95 -38.58
CA GLN A 102 -26.30 -14.57 -39.74
C GLN A 102 -26.15 -13.68 -40.97
N GLU A 103 -25.15 -13.95 -41.81
CA GLU A 103 -25.25 -13.87 -43.28
C GLU A 103 -24.07 -14.63 -43.91
N ALA A 104 -24.32 -15.84 -44.41
CA ALA A 104 -23.68 -16.39 -45.61
C ALA A 104 -24.47 -17.63 -46.07
N ASP A 105 -25.17 -17.44 -47.18
CA ASP A 105 -26.01 -18.36 -47.93
C ASP A 105 -25.19 -19.39 -48.74
N ALA A 106 -25.68 -20.63 -48.80
CA ALA A 106 -26.00 -21.37 -50.03
C ALA A 106 -25.82 -22.90 -49.88
N GLY A 107 -26.94 -23.61 -49.92
CA GLY A 107 -27.02 -24.96 -50.48
C GLY A 107 -27.64 -26.03 -49.60
N GLU A 108 -28.79 -26.54 -50.08
CA GLU A 108 -29.14 -27.97 -50.09
C GLU A 108 -30.24 -28.47 -49.11
N THR A 109 -31.38 -28.75 -49.74
CA THR A 109 -32.39 -29.79 -49.48
C THR A 109 -33.06 -29.85 -48.10
N THR A 110 -34.30 -29.37 -48.08
CA THR A 110 -35.28 -29.47 -47.01
C THR A 110 -35.69 -30.92 -46.70
N VAL A 111 -35.36 -31.38 -45.48
CA VAL A 111 -36.00 -32.51 -44.81
C VAL A 111 -36.63 -31.97 -43.51
N PRO A 112 -37.92 -32.22 -43.22
CA PRO A 112 -38.58 -31.71 -42.02
C PRO A 112 -38.05 -32.43 -40.78
N CYS A 113 -37.20 -31.76 -40.01
CA CYS A 113 -36.72 -32.22 -38.71
C CYS A 113 -37.71 -31.75 -37.62
N PRO A 114 -38.17 -32.62 -36.71
CA PRO A 114 -39.09 -32.23 -35.66
C PRO A 114 -38.45 -31.21 -34.72
N GLU A 115 -39.17 -30.12 -34.51
CA GLU A 115 -38.85 -29.00 -33.62
C GLU A 115 -38.46 -29.52 -32.22
N PRO A 116 -37.22 -29.28 -31.74
CA PRO A 116 -36.84 -29.66 -30.39
C PRO A 116 -37.69 -28.89 -29.38
N PRO A 117 -38.22 -29.56 -28.34
CA PRO A 117 -39.05 -28.89 -27.35
C PRO A 117 -38.26 -27.73 -26.73
N ALA A 118 -38.88 -26.55 -26.76
CA ALA A 118 -38.34 -25.34 -26.15
C ALA A 118 -37.81 -25.66 -24.74
N PRO A 119 -36.57 -25.25 -24.39
CA PRO A 119 -36.02 -25.48 -23.07
C PRO A 119 -36.96 -24.88 -22.04
N GLN A 120 -37.65 -25.75 -21.30
CA GLN A 120 -38.51 -25.33 -20.20
C GLN A 120 -37.60 -24.62 -19.20
N ALA A 121 -37.84 -23.32 -19.00
CA ALA A 121 -37.21 -22.57 -17.93
C ALA A 121 -37.38 -23.38 -16.64
N PRO A 122 -36.30 -23.72 -15.93
CA PRO A 122 -36.42 -24.44 -14.68
C PRO A 122 -37.25 -23.57 -13.73
N ASN A 123 -38.51 -23.94 -13.54
CA ASN A 123 -39.37 -23.45 -12.47
C ASN A 123 -38.84 -23.98 -11.14
N GLY A 124 -37.60 -23.62 -10.81
CA GLY A 124 -36.97 -23.86 -9.53
C GLY A 124 -37.06 -22.57 -8.77
N ALA A 125 -38.09 -22.44 -7.94
CA ALA A 125 -38.08 -21.49 -6.84
C ALA A 125 -36.74 -21.71 -6.10
N THR A 126 -35.82 -20.76 -6.23
CA THR A 126 -34.56 -20.74 -5.50
C THR A 126 -34.94 -20.78 -4.04
N ALA A 127 -34.86 -21.96 -3.43
CA ALA A 127 -35.07 -22.11 -2.01
C ALA A 127 -34.09 -21.16 -1.33
N ASP A 128 -34.62 -20.17 -0.61
CA ASP A 128 -33.80 -19.24 0.13
C ASP A 128 -32.79 -20.05 0.95
N PRO A 129 -31.48 -19.79 0.80
CA PRO A 129 -30.47 -20.53 1.54
C PRO A 129 -30.81 -20.46 3.03
N GLN A 130 -31.10 -21.60 3.64
CA GLN A 130 -31.37 -21.67 5.08
C GLN A 130 -30.07 -21.35 5.81
N TYR A 131 -29.92 -20.10 6.22
CA TYR A 131 -28.82 -19.66 7.08
C TYR A 131 -29.01 -20.21 8.49
N LEU A 132 -27.91 -20.64 9.11
CA LEU A 132 -27.91 -21.05 10.51
C LEU A 132 -28.13 -19.83 11.43
N PRO A 133 -28.59 -20.02 12.68
CA PRO A 133 -28.56 -18.96 13.68
C PRO A 133 -27.16 -18.33 13.81
N LYS A 134 -27.08 -17.02 14.04
CA LYS A 134 -25.82 -16.27 14.06
C LYS A 134 -24.78 -16.86 15.03
N GLU A 135 -25.22 -17.35 16.18
CA GLU A 135 -24.39 -17.97 17.19
C GLU A 135 -23.73 -19.26 16.67
N GLU A 136 -24.47 -20.10 15.95
CA GLU A 136 -23.96 -21.33 15.34
C GLU A 136 -22.96 -21.02 14.22
N GLN A 137 -23.25 -19.99 13.41
CA GLN A 137 -22.32 -19.52 12.39
C GLN A 137 -20.98 -19.05 13.01
N LEU A 138 -21.05 -18.30 14.11
CA LEU A 138 -19.86 -17.85 14.84
C LEU A 138 -19.10 -19.02 15.46
N GLU A 139 -19.78 -20.06 15.95
CA GLU A 139 -19.14 -21.27 16.45
C GLU A 139 -18.35 -21.97 15.35
N ILE A 140 -18.95 -22.16 14.16
CA ILE A 140 -18.30 -22.72 12.98
C ILE A 140 -17.04 -21.92 12.60
N LEU A 141 -17.18 -20.58 12.51
CA LEU A 141 -16.08 -19.68 12.17
C LEU A 141 -14.94 -19.68 13.20
N ARG A 142 -15.21 -20.06 14.45
CA ARG A 142 -14.24 -20.07 15.55
C ARG A 142 -13.58 -21.43 15.76
N ARG A 143 -14.03 -22.50 15.10
CA ARG A 143 -13.34 -23.81 15.10
C ARG A 143 -11.90 -23.60 14.65
N SER A 144 -10.94 -24.16 15.38
CA SER A 144 -9.51 -23.82 15.21
C SER A 144 -9.01 -24.04 13.78
N ALA A 145 -9.29 -25.19 13.19
CA ALA A 145 -8.87 -25.53 11.83
C ALA A 145 -9.48 -24.57 10.78
N THR A 146 -10.78 -24.29 10.89
CA THR A 146 -11.50 -23.34 10.02
C THR A 146 -10.91 -21.94 10.16
N LYS A 147 -10.72 -21.47 11.40
CA LYS A 147 -10.15 -20.17 11.71
C LYS A 147 -8.75 -19.98 11.13
N GLU A 148 -7.85 -20.95 11.31
CA GLU A 148 -6.48 -20.87 10.77
C GLU A 148 -6.47 -20.82 9.24
N MET A 149 -7.28 -21.67 8.59
CA MET A 149 -7.42 -21.68 7.13
C MET A 149 -7.97 -20.35 6.61
N ILE A 150 -9.04 -19.84 7.22
CA ILE A 150 -9.63 -18.54 6.87
C ILE A 150 -8.60 -17.42 7.02
N HIS A 151 -7.90 -17.34 8.17
CA HIS A 151 -6.87 -16.32 8.39
C HIS A 151 -5.76 -16.39 7.35
N MET A 152 -5.27 -17.59 7.02
CA MET A 152 -4.22 -17.77 6.01
C MET A 152 -4.69 -17.27 4.64
N ASN A 153 -5.89 -17.69 4.20
CA ASN A 153 -6.44 -17.33 2.90
C ASN A 153 -6.76 -15.83 2.82
N LEU A 154 -7.37 -15.26 3.86
CA LEU A 154 -7.65 -13.84 3.95
C LEU A 154 -6.36 -13.01 3.96
N ASN A 155 -5.33 -13.42 4.71
CA ASN A 155 -4.04 -12.72 4.72
C ASN A 155 -3.34 -12.74 3.36
N LYS A 156 -3.46 -13.86 2.63
CA LYS A 156 -2.95 -14.02 1.26
C LYS A 156 -3.74 -13.14 0.29
N PHE A 157 -5.07 -13.12 0.40
CA PHE A 157 -5.94 -12.26 -0.39
C PHE A 157 -5.60 -10.79 -0.19
N VAL A 158 -5.58 -10.33 1.05
CA VAL A 158 -5.23 -8.95 1.41
C VAL A 158 -3.86 -8.58 0.87
N GLY A 159 -2.84 -9.43 1.09
CA GLY A 159 -1.48 -9.15 0.63
C GLY A 159 -1.30 -9.12 -0.89
N LYS A 160 -2.06 -9.93 -1.64
CA LYS A 160 -1.89 -10.08 -3.10
C LYS A 160 -2.86 -9.25 -3.94
N ARG A 161 -4.05 -8.97 -3.44
CA ARG A 161 -5.13 -8.32 -4.22
C ARG A 161 -5.47 -6.92 -3.70
N ILE A 162 -5.51 -6.74 -2.38
CA ILE A 162 -5.96 -5.49 -1.76
C ILE A 162 -4.80 -4.52 -1.55
N PHE A 163 -3.78 -4.96 -0.81
CA PHE A 163 -2.65 -4.14 -0.41
C PHE A 163 -1.87 -3.52 -1.59
N PRO A 164 -1.72 -4.16 -2.77
CA PRO A 164 -1.13 -3.49 -3.92
C PRO A 164 -1.89 -2.22 -4.30
N ASN A 165 -3.22 -2.23 -4.26
CA ASN A 165 -4.07 -1.16 -4.76
C ASN A 165 -4.48 -0.13 -3.69
N ALA A 166 -4.50 -0.53 -2.41
CA ALA A 166 -4.82 0.35 -1.29
C ALA A 166 -3.87 0.10 -0.12
N LYS A 167 -3.10 1.11 0.30
CA LYS A 167 -2.20 0.96 1.46
C LYS A 167 -2.90 1.21 2.79
N PHE A 168 -3.90 2.09 2.80
CA PHE A 168 -4.61 2.52 4.01
C PHE A 168 -6.08 2.12 3.91
N PRO A 169 -6.62 1.39 4.88
CA PRO A 169 -8.06 1.14 4.93
C PRO A 169 -8.78 2.45 5.28
N LEU A 170 -9.89 2.72 4.59
CA LEU A 170 -10.66 3.96 4.77
C LEU A 170 -11.53 3.91 6.02
N SER A 171 -12.11 2.74 6.34
CA SER A 171 -13.09 2.59 7.41
C SER A 171 -13.24 1.14 7.87
N GLU A 172 -14.04 0.91 8.92
CA GLU A 172 -14.48 -0.44 9.30
C GLU A 172 -15.31 -1.09 8.18
N LEU A 173 -16.22 -0.32 7.56
CA LEU A 173 -17.04 -0.76 6.43
C LEU A 173 -16.16 -1.25 5.28
N HIS A 174 -15.09 -0.52 4.94
CA HIS A 174 -14.13 -0.96 3.93
C HIS A 174 -13.51 -2.32 4.27
N ASN A 175 -13.12 -2.55 5.52
CA ASN A 175 -12.55 -3.84 5.94
C ASN A 175 -13.57 -4.99 5.87
N LYS A 176 -14.84 -4.73 6.25
CA LYS A 176 -15.93 -5.70 6.08
C LYS A 176 -16.15 -6.02 4.59
N ALA A 177 -16.13 -5.00 3.74
CA ALA A 177 -16.32 -5.16 2.32
C ALA A 177 -15.18 -5.97 1.67
N VAL A 178 -13.93 -5.78 2.12
CA VAL A 178 -12.79 -6.64 1.73
C VAL A 178 -13.02 -8.11 2.12
N CYS A 179 -13.58 -8.38 3.30
CA CYS A 179 -13.95 -9.75 3.69
C CYS A 179 -14.97 -10.36 2.72
N LYS A 180 -16.05 -9.63 2.42
CA LYS A 180 -17.08 -10.09 1.47
C LYS A 180 -16.50 -10.34 0.07
N LEU A 181 -15.63 -9.45 -0.41
CA LEU A 181 -14.93 -9.62 -1.68
C LEU A 181 -14.03 -10.87 -1.69
N ALA A 182 -13.41 -11.21 -0.56
CA ALA A 182 -12.61 -12.43 -0.44
C ALA A 182 -13.46 -13.71 -0.57
N VAL A 183 -14.71 -13.67 -0.09
CA VAL A 183 -15.68 -14.77 -0.25
C VAL A 183 -16.23 -14.81 -1.66
N GLY A 184 -16.66 -13.67 -2.21
CA GLY A 184 -17.19 -13.58 -3.59
C GLY A 184 -16.16 -13.93 -4.67
N SER A 185 -14.86 -13.80 -4.37
CA SER A 185 -13.77 -14.26 -5.25
C SER A 185 -13.33 -15.71 -4.99
N GLU A 186 -14.06 -16.44 -4.15
CA GLU A 186 -13.82 -17.83 -3.74
C GLU A 186 -12.43 -18.10 -3.11
N VAL A 187 -11.68 -17.06 -2.75
CA VAL A 187 -10.39 -17.21 -2.08
C VAL A 187 -10.58 -17.66 -0.63
N VAL A 188 -11.65 -17.20 0.01
CA VAL A 188 -12.11 -17.69 1.30
C VAL A 188 -13.41 -18.46 1.08
N ARG A 189 -13.35 -19.77 1.31
CA ARG A 189 -14.54 -20.64 1.28
C ARG A 189 -15.12 -20.71 2.68
N LEU A 190 -16.41 -20.40 2.79
CA LEU A 190 -17.17 -20.53 4.02
C LEU A 190 -17.88 -21.88 4.04
N ASP A 191 -18.05 -22.45 5.23
CA ASP A 191 -18.85 -23.66 5.42
C ASP A 191 -20.33 -23.37 5.12
N GLN A 192 -21.08 -24.40 4.74
CA GLN A 192 -22.49 -24.27 4.39
C GLN A 192 -23.31 -23.64 5.53
N GLY A 193 -24.16 -22.68 5.20
CA GLY A 193 -25.04 -21.99 6.16
C GLY A 193 -24.40 -20.80 6.88
N VAL A 194 -23.12 -20.50 6.62
CA VAL A 194 -22.45 -19.28 7.14
C VAL A 194 -22.68 -18.11 6.18
N ASP A 195 -23.25 -17.04 6.72
CA ASP A 195 -23.50 -15.79 6.01
C ASP A 195 -22.18 -14.98 5.84
N PRO A 196 -21.85 -14.51 4.62
CA PRO A 196 -20.74 -13.59 4.39
C PRO A 196 -20.72 -12.33 5.28
N GLU A 197 -21.88 -11.84 5.71
CA GLU A 197 -21.99 -10.69 6.62
C GLU A 197 -21.45 -11.02 8.02
N VAL A 198 -21.86 -12.16 8.57
CA VAL A 198 -21.40 -12.62 9.89
C VAL A 198 -19.89 -12.90 9.85
N PHE A 199 -19.41 -13.48 8.74
CA PHE A 199 -17.98 -13.62 8.49
C PHE A 199 -17.24 -12.26 8.47
N ALA A 200 -17.78 -11.27 7.74
CA ALA A 200 -17.18 -9.95 7.65
C ALA A 200 -17.14 -9.24 9.02
N GLU A 201 -18.19 -9.36 9.83
CA GLU A 201 -18.23 -8.83 11.20
C GLU A 201 -17.14 -9.45 12.08
N GLU A 202 -16.92 -10.76 12.02
CA GLU A 202 -15.92 -11.44 12.85
C GLU A 202 -14.48 -11.11 12.38
N TYR A 203 -14.23 -11.04 11.07
CA TYR A 203 -12.86 -11.00 10.51
C TYR A 203 -12.36 -9.64 10.00
N HIS A 204 -13.17 -8.57 9.97
CA HIS A 204 -12.72 -7.26 9.48
C HIS A 204 -11.50 -6.70 10.25
N LYS A 205 -11.38 -7.00 11.55
CA LYS A 205 -10.20 -6.60 12.36
C LYS A 205 -8.93 -7.27 11.86
N SER A 206 -9.01 -8.51 11.40
CA SER A 206 -7.86 -9.23 10.83
C SER A 206 -7.37 -8.58 9.53
N VAL A 207 -8.27 -8.07 8.69
CA VAL A 207 -7.92 -7.27 7.51
C VAL A 207 -7.15 -6.01 7.94
N LYS A 208 -7.68 -5.26 8.91
CA LYS A 208 -7.04 -4.04 9.45
C LYS A 208 -5.63 -4.32 9.98
N GLU A 209 -5.47 -5.35 10.81
CA GLU A 209 -4.19 -5.77 11.39
C GLU A 209 -3.20 -6.21 10.31
N ARG A 210 -3.65 -7.00 9.33
CA ARG A 210 -2.82 -7.46 8.22
C ARG A 210 -2.33 -6.29 7.37
N MET A 211 -3.21 -5.35 7.03
CA MET A 211 -2.86 -4.14 6.29
C MET A 211 -1.83 -3.30 7.06
N ALA A 212 -1.97 -3.15 8.38
CA ALA A 212 -1.00 -2.46 9.22
C ALA A 212 0.36 -3.16 9.22
N ALA A 213 0.39 -4.49 9.37
CA ALA A 213 1.62 -5.27 9.31
C ALA A 213 2.32 -5.15 7.94
N LEU A 214 1.57 -5.19 6.83
CA LEU A 214 2.12 -5.02 5.49
C LEU A 214 2.72 -3.63 5.28
N ARG A 215 2.05 -2.57 5.76
CA ARG A 215 2.60 -1.20 5.75
C ARG A 215 3.91 -1.13 6.55
N LEU A 216 3.92 -1.68 7.76
CA LEU A 216 5.10 -1.69 8.62
C LEU A 216 6.27 -2.44 7.97
N ASN A 217 6.01 -3.56 7.29
CA ASN A 217 7.02 -4.31 6.57
C ASN A 217 7.62 -3.50 5.41
N CYS A 218 6.78 -2.87 4.58
CA CYS A 218 7.23 -2.01 3.48
C CYS A 218 8.04 -0.83 4.00
N HIS A 219 7.55 -0.24 5.10
CA HIS A 219 8.21 0.86 5.78
C HIS A 219 9.61 0.46 6.25
N ASN A 220 9.73 -0.63 7.01
CA ASN A 220 11.00 -1.11 7.54
C ASN A 220 11.98 -1.49 6.41
N ALA A 221 11.48 -2.11 5.34
CA ALA A 221 12.29 -2.47 4.18
C ALA A 221 12.84 -1.23 3.45
N ALA A 222 11.99 -0.24 3.17
CA ALA A 222 12.40 1.00 2.53
C ALA A 222 13.40 1.77 3.40
N ARG A 223 13.11 1.91 4.69
CA ARG A 223 13.99 2.57 5.67
C ARG A 223 15.35 1.88 5.76
N SER A 224 15.37 0.55 5.89
CA SER A 224 16.63 -0.21 5.99
C SER A 224 17.48 -0.03 4.74
N LYS A 225 16.86 -0.10 3.56
CA LYS A 225 17.56 0.08 2.29
C LYS A 225 18.12 1.50 2.15
N PHE A 226 17.33 2.52 2.47
CA PHE A 226 17.78 3.90 2.47
C PHE A 226 18.96 4.13 3.41
N LEU A 227 18.88 3.66 4.66
CA LEU A 227 19.96 3.82 5.64
C LEU A 227 21.26 3.13 5.19
N ASN A 228 21.14 1.99 4.49
CA ASN A 228 22.30 1.33 3.90
C ASN A 228 22.87 2.14 2.73
N ASP A 229 22.02 2.74 1.89
CA ASP A 229 22.45 3.58 0.77
C ASP A 229 23.11 4.87 1.23
N LEU A 230 22.61 5.47 2.30
CA LEU A 230 23.22 6.65 2.92
C LEU A 230 24.63 6.34 3.43
N LYS A 231 24.83 5.17 4.06
CA LYS A 231 26.17 4.73 4.52
C LYS A 231 27.15 4.48 3.38
N LEU A 232 26.64 4.15 2.20
CA LEU A 232 27.43 3.83 1.01
C LEU A 232 27.56 5.03 0.05
N ASP A 233 27.09 6.22 0.45
CA ASP A 233 27.08 7.42 -0.38
C ASP A 233 26.36 7.22 -1.73
N LYS A 234 25.27 6.44 -1.71
CA LYS A 234 24.44 6.13 -2.89
C LYS A 234 23.19 6.99 -3.00
N VAL A 235 22.90 7.78 -1.96
CA VAL A 235 21.82 8.76 -1.97
C VAL A 235 22.37 10.02 -2.66
N PRO A 236 21.75 10.53 -3.73
CA PRO A 236 22.32 11.69 -4.40
C PRO A 236 22.35 12.92 -3.46
N SER A 237 23.46 13.65 -3.46
CA SER A 237 23.74 14.77 -2.53
C SER A 237 22.83 15.98 -2.73
N ASP A 238 22.47 16.28 -3.98
CA ASP A 238 21.54 17.36 -4.35
C ASP A 238 20.07 16.93 -4.19
N SER A 239 19.85 15.65 -3.86
CA SER A 239 18.57 14.96 -3.84
C SER A 239 18.05 14.85 -2.41
N LEU A 240 17.61 15.97 -1.86
CA LEU A 240 16.48 15.83 -0.96
C LEU A 240 15.27 15.63 -1.86
N VAL A 241 14.97 14.35 -2.09
CA VAL A 241 13.86 13.86 -2.92
C VAL A 241 12.57 14.62 -2.61
N VAL A 242 12.47 15.19 -1.41
CA VAL A 242 11.32 15.97 -0.94
C VAL A 242 11.37 17.45 -1.31
N ASP A 243 12.52 18.14 -1.38
CA ASP A 243 12.63 19.47 -2.05
C ASP A 243 12.12 19.39 -3.49
N LEU A 244 12.29 18.21 -4.07
CA LEU A 244 11.98 17.88 -5.44
C LEU A 244 10.50 17.51 -5.65
N LEU A 245 9.81 17.11 -4.60
CA LEU A 245 8.38 16.79 -4.61
C LEU A 245 7.55 17.96 -4.14
N GLU A 246 7.91 18.62 -3.03
CA GLU A 246 7.16 19.76 -2.47
C GLU A 246 7.16 20.96 -3.42
N LYS A 247 8.31 21.33 -4.01
CA LYS A 247 8.37 22.45 -4.99
C LYS A 247 7.66 22.15 -6.31
N ASN A 248 7.34 20.89 -6.61
CA ASN A 248 6.60 20.49 -7.81
C ASN A 248 5.12 20.19 -7.53
N THR A 249 4.71 19.89 -6.29
CA THR A 249 3.31 19.74 -5.90
C THR A 249 2.63 21.09 -5.69
N ASP A 250 3.32 22.09 -5.13
CA ASP A 250 2.74 23.44 -4.96
C ASP A 250 2.64 24.23 -6.29
N ALA A 251 3.45 23.85 -7.29
CA ALA A 251 3.28 24.31 -8.67
C ALA A 251 1.96 23.83 -9.31
N ALA A 252 1.22 22.91 -8.67
CA ALA A 252 -0.14 22.53 -9.08
C ALA A 252 -1.23 23.51 -8.62
N VAL A 253 -0.92 24.46 -7.72
CA VAL A 253 -1.90 25.46 -7.23
C VAL A 253 -1.59 26.89 -7.69
N GLY A 254 -0.38 27.13 -8.23
CA GLY A 254 0.06 28.43 -8.77
C GLY A 254 0.46 28.37 -10.25
N TYR A 255 -0.50 28.11 -11.14
CA TYR A 255 -0.30 27.95 -12.59
C TYR A 255 -0.04 29.28 -13.30
N ARG A 256 1.15 29.90 -13.16
CA ARG A 256 1.61 30.95 -14.11
C ARG A 256 3.13 30.87 -14.34
N SER A 257 3.48 30.35 -15.53
CA SER A 257 4.72 30.57 -16.32
C SER A 257 5.77 29.47 -16.46
N CYS A 258 5.69 28.32 -15.77
CA CYS A 258 6.58 27.18 -16.03
C CYS A 258 5.78 25.90 -16.29
N GLY A 259 5.20 25.74 -17.49
CA GLY A 259 4.36 24.59 -17.87
C GLY A 259 5.09 23.23 -18.00
N GLN A 260 6.11 22.95 -17.18
CA GLN A 260 6.88 21.71 -17.21
C GLN A 260 6.46 20.83 -16.02
N GLY A 261 5.59 19.85 -16.32
CA GLY A 261 4.96 18.98 -15.34
C GLY A 261 5.88 17.90 -14.76
N TYR A 262 5.36 17.20 -13.76
CA TYR A 262 5.88 15.91 -13.29
C TYR A 262 6.17 14.98 -14.48
N ARG A 263 7.35 14.35 -14.50
CA ARG A 263 7.89 13.49 -15.57
C ARG A 263 8.43 14.19 -16.83
N ASP A 264 8.43 15.52 -16.90
CA ASP A 264 9.06 16.26 -17.99
C ASP A 264 10.57 16.46 -17.77
N TYR A 265 11.29 15.33 -17.66
CA TYR A 265 12.74 15.33 -17.47
C TYR A 265 13.52 15.36 -18.78
N LEU A 266 12.86 15.01 -19.87
CA LEU A 266 13.53 14.72 -21.14
C LEU A 266 13.41 15.90 -22.11
N THR A 267 14.32 15.95 -23.06
CA THR A 267 14.23 16.81 -24.23
C THR A 267 12.97 16.50 -25.06
N LYS A 268 12.54 17.41 -25.94
CA LYS A 268 11.32 17.26 -26.75
C LYS A 268 11.30 15.97 -27.60
N ASP A 269 12.48 15.46 -27.95
CA ASP A 269 12.69 14.22 -28.70
C ASP A 269 12.77 12.97 -27.80
N GLY A 270 12.77 13.13 -26.47
CA GLY A 270 12.81 12.05 -25.48
C GLY A 270 14.19 11.38 -25.32
N THR A 271 15.25 11.96 -25.89
CA THR A 271 16.56 11.26 -26.01
C THR A 271 17.51 11.52 -24.85
N LYS A 272 17.39 12.68 -24.20
CA LYS A 272 18.30 13.14 -23.15
C LYS A 272 17.55 13.78 -22.01
N VAL A 273 18.12 13.67 -20.81
CA VAL A 273 17.66 14.44 -19.65
C VAL A 273 18.02 15.91 -19.86
N LEU A 274 17.07 16.82 -19.66
CA LEU A 274 17.28 18.25 -19.67
C LEU A 274 18.31 18.61 -18.58
N GLN A 275 19.36 19.35 -18.93
CA GLN A 275 20.43 19.70 -17.99
C GLN A 275 19.90 20.39 -16.72
N ALA A 276 18.90 21.27 -16.87
CA ALA A 276 18.24 21.96 -15.76
C ALA A 276 17.39 21.02 -14.87
N ARG A 277 17.15 19.78 -15.31
CA ARG A 277 16.35 18.75 -14.63
C ARG A 277 17.18 17.52 -14.21
N THR A 278 18.49 17.54 -14.36
CA THR A 278 19.36 16.37 -14.08
C THR A 278 19.25 15.90 -12.63
N GLY A 279 19.31 16.82 -11.66
CA GLY A 279 19.17 16.46 -10.24
C GLY A 279 17.79 15.85 -9.94
N GLN A 280 16.74 16.42 -10.53
CA GLN A 280 15.37 15.95 -10.42
C GLN A 280 15.19 14.54 -10.96
N TYR A 281 15.77 14.29 -12.13
CA TYR A 281 15.78 12.99 -12.75
C TYR A 281 16.55 11.95 -11.91
N GLN A 282 17.71 12.32 -11.34
CA GLN A 282 18.48 11.43 -10.48
C GLN A 282 17.70 11.00 -9.23
N SER A 283 16.95 11.92 -8.61
CA SER A 283 16.06 11.59 -7.49
C SER A 283 14.94 10.64 -7.89
N PHE A 284 14.32 10.89 -9.05
CA PHE A 284 13.30 9.99 -9.60
C PHE A 284 13.87 8.59 -9.87
N HIS A 285 15.02 8.52 -10.54
CA HIS A 285 15.70 7.26 -10.82
C HIS A 285 16.06 6.51 -9.52
N TYR A 286 16.55 7.23 -8.49
CA TYR A 286 16.82 6.66 -7.17
C TYR A 286 15.54 6.12 -6.53
N LEU A 287 14.44 6.88 -6.54
CA LEU A 287 13.15 6.45 -6.02
C LEU A 287 12.70 5.14 -6.67
N VAL A 288 12.70 5.07 -8.00
CA VAL A 288 12.25 3.89 -8.76
C VAL A 288 13.16 2.68 -8.55
N LYS A 289 14.48 2.86 -8.55
CA LYS A 289 15.43 1.75 -8.48
C LYS A 289 15.71 1.27 -7.05
N ARG A 290 15.59 2.15 -6.06
CA ARG A 290 15.99 1.87 -4.68
C ARG A 290 14.78 1.78 -3.75
N ILE A 291 13.91 2.78 -3.71
CA ILE A 291 12.84 2.84 -2.70
C ILE A 291 11.62 2.02 -3.11
N MET A 292 11.09 2.24 -4.32
CA MET A 292 9.88 1.56 -4.80
C MET A 292 9.97 0.02 -4.77
N PRO A 293 11.10 -0.64 -5.09
CA PRO A 293 11.19 -2.10 -5.00
C PRO A 293 11.06 -2.63 -3.57
N SER A 294 11.27 -1.78 -2.56
CA SER A 294 11.03 -2.12 -1.15
C SER A 294 9.56 -1.93 -0.75
N ILE A 295 8.80 -1.16 -1.52
CA ILE A 295 7.35 -1.04 -1.38
C ILE A 295 6.74 -2.23 -2.11
N ASN A 296 6.21 -3.20 -1.36
CA ASN A 296 5.57 -4.40 -1.91
C ASN A 296 6.52 -5.37 -2.65
N CYS A 297 7.72 -5.60 -2.11
CA CYS A 297 8.76 -6.44 -2.71
C CYS A 297 8.32 -7.87 -3.11
N THR A 298 7.34 -8.44 -2.41
CA THR A 298 6.82 -9.78 -2.69
C THR A 298 6.02 -9.87 -3.99
N ASN A 299 5.37 -8.76 -4.39
CA ASN A 299 4.50 -8.74 -5.56
C ASN A 299 5.15 -8.04 -6.76
N THR A 300 5.95 -6.99 -6.52
CA THR A 300 6.52 -6.19 -7.61
C THR A 300 7.53 -6.96 -8.44
N LYS A 301 8.32 -7.87 -7.84
CA LYS A 301 9.38 -8.66 -8.53
C LYS A 301 10.26 -7.79 -9.45
N PHE A 302 10.58 -6.59 -8.98
CA PHE A 302 11.17 -5.52 -9.79
C PHE A 302 12.41 -5.95 -10.57
N ASP A 303 13.31 -6.72 -9.95
CA ASP A 303 14.56 -7.12 -10.60
C ASP A 303 14.38 -7.98 -11.85
N VAL A 304 13.29 -8.75 -11.91
CA VAL A 304 12.93 -9.56 -13.08
C VAL A 304 12.17 -8.70 -14.09
N ARG A 305 11.10 -8.02 -13.63
CA ARG A 305 10.17 -7.32 -14.53
C ARG A 305 10.73 -6.05 -15.16
N LYS A 306 11.72 -5.39 -14.53
CA LYS A 306 12.34 -4.15 -15.05
C LYS A 306 13.02 -4.29 -16.41
N GLN A 307 13.24 -5.52 -16.87
CA GLN A 307 13.80 -5.78 -18.19
C GLN A 307 12.73 -5.81 -19.29
N GLU A 308 11.48 -6.10 -18.95
CA GLU A 308 10.43 -6.43 -19.91
C GLU A 308 9.25 -5.45 -19.83
N GLU A 309 9.02 -4.86 -18.66
CA GLU A 309 7.81 -4.10 -18.36
C GLU A 309 8.13 -2.65 -17.94
N THR A 310 7.25 -1.72 -18.31
CA THR A 310 7.39 -0.32 -17.91
C THR A 310 7.21 -0.13 -16.41
N ILE A 311 7.68 1.00 -15.87
CA ILE A 311 7.55 1.32 -14.45
C ILE A 311 6.08 1.32 -14.01
N SER A 312 5.18 1.88 -14.83
CA SER A 312 3.74 1.93 -14.52
C SER A 312 3.08 0.56 -14.49
N ASN A 313 3.62 -0.43 -15.22
CA ASN A 313 3.15 -1.81 -15.19
C ASN A 313 3.71 -2.56 -13.97
N ILE A 314 4.94 -2.24 -13.56
CA ILE A 314 5.58 -2.90 -12.42
C ILE A 314 4.99 -2.43 -11.09
N PHE A 315 4.76 -1.13 -10.96
CA PHE A 315 4.30 -0.50 -9.73
C PHE A 315 2.93 0.12 -9.90
N THR A 316 2.08 -0.02 -8.89
CA THR A 316 0.76 0.61 -8.89
C THR A 316 0.84 2.10 -8.53
N VAL A 317 -0.22 2.86 -8.83
CA VAL A 317 -0.38 4.25 -8.35
C VAL A 317 -0.28 4.33 -6.82
N SER A 318 -0.78 3.31 -6.13
CA SER A 318 -0.71 3.19 -4.68
C SER A 318 0.72 2.96 -4.16
N ASP A 319 1.53 2.16 -4.86
CA ASP A 319 2.94 1.97 -4.52
C ASP A 319 3.73 3.29 -4.65
N GLU A 320 3.49 4.04 -5.74
CA GLU A 320 4.10 5.37 -5.96
C GLU A 320 3.69 6.35 -4.86
N ALA A 321 2.39 6.50 -4.61
CA ALA A 321 1.87 7.42 -3.59
C ALA A 321 2.43 7.10 -2.20
N PHE A 322 2.49 5.81 -1.84
CA PHE A 322 3.04 5.38 -0.56
C PHE A 322 4.54 5.61 -0.46
N ALA A 323 5.30 5.40 -1.55
CA ALA A 323 6.72 5.70 -1.58
C ALA A 323 6.99 7.19 -1.34
N LEU A 324 6.21 8.08 -1.99
CA LEU A 324 6.32 9.52 -1.81
C LEU A 324 5.99 9.95 -0.37
N VAL A 325 4.90 9.45 0.21
CA VAL A 325 4.54 9.74 1.61
C VAL A 325 5.59 9.21 2.57
N LEU A 326 6.19 8.06 2.30
CA LEU A 326 7.27 7.53 3.13
C LEU A 326 8.51 8.42 3.09
N LEU A 327 8.84 8.98 1.92
CA LEU A 327 9.93 9.95 1.81
C LEU A 327 9.63 11.23 2.59
N GLU A 328 8.43 11.78 2.43
CA GLU A 328 7.96 12.96 3.17
C GLU A 328 7.98 12.73 4.68
N ASN A 329 7.55 11.54 5.13
CA ASN A 329 7.54 11.15 6.53
C ASN A 329 8.93 11.23 7.18
N TYR A 330 9.99 11.01 6.40
CA TYR A 330 11.36 10.88 6.89
C TYR A 330 12.31 11.99 6.47
N GLU A 331 11.84 12.93 5.68
CA GLU A 331 12.65 14.00 5.10
C GLU A 331 13.50 14.74 6.13
N SER A 332 12.87 15.39 7.11
CA SER A 332 13.58 16.25 8.07
C SER A 332 14.66 15.47 8.82
N ARG A 333 14.40 14.18 9.08
CA ARG A 333 15.37 13.28 9.69
C ARG A 333 16.55 13.02 8.76
N TRP A 334 16.30 12.78 7.49
CA TRP A 334 17.36 12.53 6.51
C TRP A 334 18.21 13.76 6.23
N ARG A 335 17.61 14.96 6.12
CA ARG A 335 18.33 16.24 5.98
C ARG A 335 19.39 16.39 7.06
N LYS A 336 18.94 16.29 8.32
CA LYS A 336 19.82 16.42 9.48
C LYS A 336 20.90 15.34 9.54
N GLN A 337 20.60 14.09 9.14
CA GLN A 337 21.61 13.01 9.08
C GLN A 337 22.68 13.25 8.02
N HIS A 338 22.34 13.95 6.92
CA HIS A 338 23.28 14.32 5.88
C HIS A 338 24.13 15.54 6.28
N GLU A 339 23.50 16.55 6.90
CA GLU A 339 24.18 17.75 7.40
C GLU A 339 25.17 17.44 8.54
N ASP A 340 24.82 16.49 9.42
CA ASP A 340 25.70 16.01 10.48
C ASP A 340 25.88 14.48 10.40
N PRO A 341 26.89 13.99 9.65
CA PRO A 341 27.21 12.56 9.59
C PRO A 341 27.59 11.96 10.95
N LYS A 342 27.98 12.78 11.94
CA LYS A 342 28.29 12.29 13.29
C LYS A 342 27.00 11.90 14.03
N SER A 343 25.89 12.60 13.79
CA SER A 343 24.56 12.24 14.33
C SER A 343 24.13 10.82 13.96
N ALA A 344 24.52 10.33 12.77
CA ALA A 344 24.23 8.98 12.31
C ALA A 344 25.09 7.88 12.98
N ARG A 345 26.20 8.26 13.62
CA ARG A 345 27.16 7.32 14.25
C ARG A 345 26.94 7.13 15.75
N LEU A 346 26.07 7.93 16.37
CA LEU A 346 25.81 7.86 17.81
C LEU A 346 25.16 6.53 18.17
N ARG A 347 25.72 5.83 19.17
CA ARG A 347 25.20 4.57 19.71
C ARG A 347 24.76 4.78 21.16
N GLY A 348 23.84 3.94 21.65
CA GLY A 348 23.47 3.92 23.06
C GLY A 348 22.51 5.03 23.47
N LYS A 349 22.71 5.63 24.65
CA LYS A 349 21.76 6.57 25.26
C LYS A 349 21.63 7.89 24.50
N GLU A 350 22.70 8.35 23.86
CA GLU A 350 22.70 9.55 23.01
C GLU A 350 21.81 9.35 21.77
N HIS A 351 21.83 8.15 21.18
CA HIS A 351 20.95 7.79 20.08
C HIS A 351 19.46 7.81 20.50
N ALA A 352 19.14 7.48 21.75
CA ALA A 352 17.76 7.52 22.25
C ALA A 352 17.25 8.95 22.45
N ALA A 353 18.08 9.87 22.96
CA ALA A 353 17.73 11.28 23.12
C ALA A 353 17.52 11.96 21.76
N ILE A 354 18.44 11.70 20.84
CA ILE A 354 18.40 12.24 19.48
C ILE A 354 17.30 11.57 18.63
N SER A 355 16.97 10.30 18.90
CA SER A 355 15.82 9.63 18.27
C SER A 355 14.48 10.30 18.58
N LYS A 356 14.34 11.02 19.71
CA LYS A 356 13.14 11.81 20.03
C LYS A 356 13.08 13.12 19.25
N GLU A 357 14.21 13.70 18.86
CA GLU A 357 14.27 14.85 17.96
C GLU A 357 14.12 14.47 16.47
N PHE A 358 14.23 13.17 16.18
CA PHE A 358 14.06 12.56 14.86
C PHE A 358 12.72 11.84 14.70
N ASN A 359 11.65 12.48 15.18
CA ASN A 359 10.30 12.02 14.95
C ASN A 359 9.97 12.09 13.45
N ALA A 360 9.37 11.02 12.95
CA ALA A 360 8.85 11.02 11.60
C ALA A 360 7.55 11.87 11.57
N LYS A 361 7.28 12.56 10.45
CA LYS A 361 6.21 13.55 10.32
C LYS A 361 4.82 12.96 10.62
N PHE A 362 4.58 11.74 10.15
CA PHE A 362 3.29 11.07 10.16
C PHE A 362 3.26 9.81 11.03
N THR A 363 4.40 9.26 11.42
CA THR A 363 4.47 8.05 12.25
C THR A 363 5.11 8.36 13.60
N SER A 364 4.45 8.02 14.70
CA SER A 364 4.99 8.30 16.04
C SER A 364 6.24 7.44 16.31
N SER A 365 7.17 7.96 17.11
CA SER A 365 8.37 7.23 17.56
C SER A 365 8.03 6.02 18.43
N ASP A 366 6.87 6.07 19.11
CA ASP A 366 6.50 5.16 20.19
C ASP A 366 5.58 4.01 19.70
N ASP A 367 4.97 4.14 18.52
CA ASP A 367 4.04 3.15 17.97
C ASP A 367 4.70 2.07 17.10
N GLY A 368 6.00 2.16 16.83
CA GLY A 368 6.72 1.11 16.08
C GLY A 368 6.61 -0.29 16.69
N LEU A 369 6.27 -0.39 17.99
CA LEU A 369 6.02 -1.65 18.70
C LEU A 369 4.54 -1.93 18.96
N LYS A 370 3.65 -0.93 18.87
CA LYS A 370 2.22 -1.09 19.13
C LYS A 370 1.47 -1.19 17.81
N LEU A 371 1.41 -2.39 17.24
CA LEU A 371 0.60 -2.75 16.05
C LEU A 371 -0.91 -2.38 16.14
N LYS A 372 -1.40 -1.87 17.28
CA LYS A 372 -2.83 -1.68 17.57
C LYS A 372 -3.39 -0.33 17.07
N SER A 373 -2.59 0.73 16.99
CA SER A 373 -2.98 1.98 16.32
C SER A 373 -2.50 1.93 14.87
N SER A 374 -3.11 2.68 13.96
CA SER A 374 -2.78 2.68 12.52
C SER A 374 -1.30 2.97 12.20
N GLY A 375 -0.49 3.36 13.20
CA GLY A 375 0.92 3.74 13.10
C GLY A 375 1.15 5.07 12.37
N TRP A 376 0.14 5.53 11.64
CA TRP A 376 0.12 6.71 10.81
C TRP A 376 -0.95 7.68 11.30
N SER A 377 -0.58 8.95 11.39
CA SER A 377 -1.47 10.06 11.70
C SER A 377 -2.50 10.26 10.59
N ARG A 378 -3.63 10.90 10.94
CA ARG A 378 -4.66 11.29 9.97
C ARG A 378 -4.07 12.11 8.82
N GLN A 379 -3.20 13.07 9.13
CA GLN A 379 -2.50 13.90 8.15
C GLN A 379 -1.67 13.08 7.15
N GLY A 380 -1.00 12.01 7.60
CA GLY A 380 -0.24 11.13 6.70
C GLY A 380 -1.12 10.34 5.74
N ILE A 381 -2.32 9.95 6.20
CA ILE A 381 -3.32 9.27 5.36
C ILE A 381 -3.91 10.24 4.33
N GLU A 382 -4.20 11.47 4.74
CA GLU A 382 -4.67 12.54 3.85
C GLU A 382 -3.62 12.85 2.76
N SER A 383 -2.35 13.05 3.15
CA SER A 383 -1.24 13.24 2.20
C SER A 383 -1.09 12.07 1.21
N TYR A 384 -1.32 10.83 1.67
CA TYR A 384 -1.33 9.66 0.78
C TYR A 384 -2.46 9.72 -0.23
N ASN A 385 -3.69 10.02 0.19
CA ASN A 385 -4.84 10.09 -0.71
C ASN A 385 -4.71 11.21 -1.75
N GLU A 386 -4.19 12.37 -1.34
CA GLU A 386 -3.88 13.48 -2.24
C GLU A 386 -2.87 13.07 -3.32
N LYS A 387 -1.77 12.42 -2.91
CA LYS A 387 -0.73 11.93 -3.83
C LYS A 387 -1.26 10.81 -4.73
N LEU A 388 -2.07 9.90 -4.20
CA LEU A 388 -2.72 8.83 -4.97
C LEU A 388 -3.57 9.41 -6.11
N SER A 389 -4.43 10.39 -5.80
CA SER A 389 -5.26 11.07 -6.79
C SER A 389 -4.42 11.82 -7.82
N SER A 390 -3.40 12.55 -7.36
CA SER A 390 -2.52 13.35 -8.22
C SER A 390 -1.72 12.47 -9.18
N ILE A 391 -1.10 11.40 -8.68
CA ILE A 391 -0.37 10.42 -9.50
C ILE A 391 -1.31 9.75 -10.50
N GLY A 392 -2.52 9.35 -10.08
CA GLY A 392 -3.51 8.76 -10.98
C GLY A 392 -3.85 9.69 -12.16
N LYS A 393 -4.05 10.99 -11.90
CA LYS A 393 -4.24 12.00 -12.94
C LYS A 393 -3.02 12.13 -13.86
N LEU A 394 -1.82 12.14 -13.27
CA LEU A 394 -0.56 12.28 -14.00
C LEU A 394 -0.26 11.06 -14.89
N ARG A 395 -0.56 9.83 -14.43
CA ARG A 395 -0.40 8.62 -15.25
C ARG A 395 -1.31 8.60 -16.47
N ARG A 396 -2.50 9.21 -16.40
CA ARG A 396 -3.41 9.34 -17.54
C ARG A 396 -2.96 10.35 -18.59
N GLN A 397 -1.95 11.18 -18.31
CA GLN A 397 -1.39 12.11 -19.28
C GLN A 397 -0.44 11.37 -20.23
N SER A 398 -0.90 11.03 -21.43
CA SER A 398 -0.14 10.24 -22.41
C SER A 398 1.22 10.84 -22.82
N ARG A 399 1.38 12.16 -22.69
CA ARG A 399 2.45 12.90 -23.35
C ARG A 399 3.82 12.84 -22.66
N THR A 400 3.86 12.74 -21.34
CA THR A 400 5.10 12.80 -20.54
C THR A 400 5.46 11.46 -19.90
N GLY A 401 4.50 10.56 -19.72
CA GLY A 401 4.72 9.27 -19.08
C GLY A 401 5.50 8.27 -19.93
N ALA A 402 5.07 8.06 -21.19
CA ALA A 402 5.60 7.00 -22.03
C ALA A 402 7.09 7.18 -22.36
N ALA A 403 7.50 8.38 -22.77
CA ALA A 403 8.89 8.68 -23.13
C ALA A 403 9.85 8.51 -21.92
N LEU A 404 9.42 8.94 -20.72
CA LEU A 404 10.20 8.73 -19.51
C LEU A 404 10.32 7.25 -19.16
N GLU A 405 9.23 6.49 -19.29
CA GLU A 405 9.24 5.06 -18.99
C GLU A 405 10.11 4.26 -19.96
N GLU A 406 10.09 4.60 -21.25
CA GLU A 406 11.01 4.05 -22.25
C GLU A 406 12.46 4.39 -21.93
N TYR A 407 12.75 5.65 -21.59
CA TYR A 407 14.09 6.09 -21.21
C TYR A 407 14.61 5.36 -19.97
N GLU A 408 13.77 5.19 -18.96
CA GLU A 408 14.11 4.43 -17.76
C GLU A 408 14.35 2.95 -18.04
N LEU A 409 13.48 2.32 -18.83
CA LEU A 409 13.67 0.93 -19.26
C LEU A 409 15.01 0.75 -19.97
N TRP A 410 15.31 1.65 -20.90
CA TRP A 410 16.56 1.66 -21.62
C TRP A 410 17.76 1.81 -20.67
N LYS A 411 17.70 2.75 -19.71
CA LYS A 411 18.74 2.92 -18.69
C LYS A 411 18.89 1.69 -17.78
N MET A 412 17.80 1.02 -17.42
CA MET A 412 17.81 -0.19 -16.59
C MET A 412 18.38 -1.42 -17.32
N ARG A 413 18.27 -1.45 -18.66
CA ARG A 413 18.89 -2.46 -19.54
C ARG A 413 20.39 -2.24 -19.77
N GLY A 414 20.99 -1.23 -19.14
CA GLY A 414 22.40 -0.90 -19.30
C GLY A 414 22.68 0.02 -20.49
N GLY A 415 21.68 0.72 -21.01
CA GLY A 415 21.89 1.85 -21.90
C GLY A 415 22.81 2.91 -21.27
N ALA A 416 23.53 3.65 -22.12
CA ALA A 416 24.34 4.80 -21.71
C ALA A 416 23.46 5.98 -21.21
N ASP A 417 23.89 7.24 -21.29
CA ASP A 417 23.01 8.40 -20.99
C ASP A 417 22.41 9.06 -22.26
N ILE A 418 22.57 8.43 -23.44
CA ILE A 418 22.02 8.88 -24.72
C ILE A 418 21.08 7.83 -25.31
N TYR A 419 19.77 8.06 -25.23
CA TYR A 419 18.77 7.21 -25.90
C TYR A 419 18.64 7.62 -27.37
N VAL A 420 18.85 6.69 -28.30
CA VAL A 420 18.55 6.92 -29.72
C VAL A 420 17.20 6.28 -30.01
N LYS A 421 16.20 7.09 -30.31
CA LYS A 421 14.84 6.62 -30.62
C LYS A 421 14.90 5.63 -31.80
N GLY A 422 14.44 4.41 -31.60
CA GLY A 422 14.47 3.34 -32.61
C GLY A 422 15.68 2.40 -32.54
N THR A 423 16.70 2.68 -31.71
CA THR A 423 17.69 1.65 -31.36
C THR A 423 17.16 0.87 -30.17
N VAL A 424 16.34 -0.14 -30.45
CA VAL A 424 16.08 -1.18 -29.44
C VAL A 424 17.44 -1.87 -29.22
N PRO A 425 18.00 -1.92 -28.01
CA PRO A 425 19.16 -2.78 -27.76
C PRO A 425 18.78 -4.19 -28.21
N PRO A 426 19.64 -4.93 -28.94
CA PRO A 426 19.29 -6.21 -29.51
C PRO A 426 18.76 -7.11 -28.39
N THR A 427 17.45 -7.35 -28.39
CA THR A 427 16.81 -8.26 -27.47
C THR A 427 17.37 -9.64 -27.77
N ALA A 428 18.04 -10.24 -26.79
CA ALA A 428 18.36 -11.66 -26.85
C ALA A 428 17.04 -12.43 -26.96
N ASN A 429 16.76 -12.92 -28.17
CA ASN A 429 15.63 -13.75 -28.59
C ASN A 429 14.25 -13.09 -28.62
N GLU A 430 13.77 -12.85 -29.85
CA GLU A 430 12.36 -12.93 -30.23
C GLU A 430 11.79 -14.28 -29.78
N ARG A 431 11.17 -14.31 -28.60
CA ARG A 431 10.09 -15.25 -28.29
C ARG A 431 8.81 -14.42 -28.23
N GLN A 432 7.98 -14.56 -29.25
CA GLN A 432 6.59 -14.11 -29.19
C GLN A 432 5.92 -14.86 -28.03
N ILE A 433 5.68 -14.16 -26.93
CA ILE A 433 4.83 -14.65 -25.85
C ILE A 433 3.43 -14.09 -26.15
N PRO A 434 2.40 -14.94 -26.30
CA PRO A 434 1.04 -14.45 -26.40
C PRO A 434 0.68 -13.73 -25.11
N ILE A 435 0.29 -12.47 -25.22
CA ILE A 435 -0.29 -11.71 -24.12
C ILE A 435 -1.61 -12.40 -23.79
N ALA A 436 -1.67 -13.07 -22.65
CA ALA A 436 -2.90 -13.64 -22.13
C ALA A 436 -3.79 -12.49 -21.65
N GLU A 437 -4.68 -12.00 -22.51
CA GLU A 437 -5.86 -11.24 -22.12
C GLU A 437 -6.83 -12.20 -21.43
N GLY A 438 -6.70 -12.30 -20.11
CA GLY A 438 -7.58 -13.15 -19.32
C GLY A 438 -7.40 -12.92 -17.82
N SER A 439 -8.45 -12.40 -17.19
CA SER A 439 -8.71 -12.55 -15.76
C SER A 439 -7.96 -11.63 -14.77
N LEU A 440 -7.98 -10.30 -14.98
CA LEU A 440 -7.66 -9.34 -13.90
C LEU A 440 -8.39 -7.98 -13.98
N ALA A 441 -9.16 -7.70 -15.05
CA ALA A 441 -9.76 -6.38 -15.31
C ALA A 441 -11.09 -6.09 -14.59
N VAL A 442 -11.72 -7.08 -13.93
CA VAL A 442 -13.02 -6.88 -13.26
C VAL A 442 -12.87 -6.26 -11.85
N LEU A 443 -11.69 -6.38 -11.24
CA LEU A 443 -11.47 -5.91 -9.87
C LEU A 443 -11.28 -4.38 -9.72
N PRO A 444 -10.64 -3.65 -10.66
CA PRO A 444 -10.51 -2.19 -10.58
C PRO A 444 -11.86 -1.48 -10.53
N GLU A 445 -12.82 -1.85 -11.39
CA GLU A 445 -14.14 -1.21 -11.46
C GLU A 445 -15.00 -1.51 -10.24
N ALA A 446 -15.02 -2.76 -9.75
CA ALA A 446 -15.71 -3.09 -8.51
C ALA A 446 -15.12 -2.35 -7.30
N LEU A 447 -13.78 -2.20 -7.23
CA LEU A 447 -13.14 -1.41 -6.18
C LEU A 447 -13.46 0.09 -6.33
N GLU A 448 -13.39 0.66 -7.54
CA GLU A 448 -13.72 2.07 -7.79
C GLU A 448 -15.19 2.39 -7.49
N SER A 449 -16.12 1.51 -7.85
CA SER A 449 -17.54 1.63 -7.51
C SER A 449 -17.76 1.56 -5.99
N MET A 450 -17.11 0.61 -5.30
CA MET A 450 -17.18 0.51 -3.83
C MET A 450 -16.53 1.70 -3.12
N PHE A 451 -15.53 2.36 -3.74
CA PHE A 451 -14.91 3.58 -3.21
C PHE A 451 -15.72 4.85 -3.51
N ALA A 452 -16.63 4.81 -4.48
CA ALA A 452 -17.52 5.93 -4.79
C ALA A 452 -18.75 6.00 -3.89
N GLU A 453 -19.16 4.86 -3.30
CA GLU A 453 -20.32 4.75 -2.40
C GLU A 453 -20.01 5.04 -0.91
N VAL A 454 -18.73 5.02 -0.52
CA VAL A 454 -18.25 5.37 0.84
C VAL A 454 -17.78 6.82 0.87
#